data_AF-A0A6N9CAD8-F1
#
_entry.id   AF-A0A6N9CAD8-F1
#
_cell.length_a   1.000
_cell.length_b   1.000
_cell.length_c   1.000
_cell.angle_alpha   90.00
_cell.angle_beta   90.00
_cell.angle_gamma   90.00
#
_symmetry.space_group_name_H-M   'P 1'
#
loop_
_entity.id
_entity.type
_entity.pdbx_description
1 polymer ?
#
loop_
_entity_poly.entity_id
_entity_poly.type
_entity_poly.pdbx_seq_one_letter_code
_entity_poly.pdbx_strand_id
1 'polypeptide(L)'
;MGAHWTSDETGWLTHSTVFMAAVDMGAFSETLVTFHPGVITMWLAALRTFFTEPHISVQGLALARWFIGIALLMGIGVASVLLYRLFGRWVAVIGAAFLSFSPLFLAQSRRVHTDALAAM
;
A
#
# COMPACT_ATOMS: atom_id res chain seq x y z
N MET A 1 -6.06 2.34 -26.37
CA MET A 1 -5.02 1.79 -25.48
C MET A 1 -5.62 1.72 -24.09
N GLY A 2 -6.02 0.52 -23.66
CA GLY A 2 -6.86 0.31 -22.48
C GLY A 2 -6.10 0.61 -21.19
N ALA A 3 -6.49 1.68 -20.51
CA ALA A 3 -6.12 1.84 -19.11
C ALA A 3 -6.74 0.66 -18.35
N HIS A 4 -5.89 -0.18 -17.76
CA HIS A 4 -6.33 -1.30 -16.94
C HIS A 4 -6.78 -0.71 -15.59
N TRP A 5 -8.00 -0.18 -15.54
CA TRP A 5 -8.64 0.18 -14.27
C TRP A 5 -9.08 -1.13 -13.63
N THR A 6 -8.35 -1.60 -12.62
CA THR A 6 -8.90 -2.66 -11.77
C THR A 6 -10.02 -2.03 -10.95
N SER A 7 -11.21 -2.66 -10.91
CA SER A 7 -12.42 -2.12 -10.28
C SER A 7 -12.18 -1.51 -8.89
N ASP A 8 -11.26 -2.10 -8.13
CA ASP A 8 -10.94 -1.71 -6.77
C ASP A 8 -10.17 -0.38 -6.67
N GLU A 9 -9.34 -0.04 -7.66
CA GLU A 9 -8.51 1.19 -7.65
C GLU A 9 -9.37 2.46 -7.62
N THR A 10 -10.47 2.46 -8.38
CA THR A 10 -11.43 3.57 -8.41
C THR A 10 -12.11 3.77 -7.06
N GLY A 11 -12.46 2.67 -6.38
CA GLY A 11 -13.05 2.70 -5.04
C GLY A 11 -12.09 3.36 -4.04
N TRP A 12 -10.82 2.97 -4.05
CA TRP A 12 -9.80 3.55 -3.16
C TRP A 12 -9.51 5.03 -3.45
N LEU A 13 -9.50 5.44 -4.73
CA LEU A 13 -9.39 6.86 -5.08
C LEU A 13 -10.57 7.68 -4.56
N THR A 14 -11.77 7.10 -4.58
CA THR A 14 -12.99 7.76 -4.09
C THR A 14 -12.98 7.88 -2.56
N HIS A 15 -12.61 6.82 -1.84
CA HIS A 15 -12.53 6.84 -0.38
C HIS A 15 -11.49 7.86 0.11
N SER A 16 -10.36 7.96 -0.58
CA SER A 16 -9.32 8.92 -0.25
C SER A 16 -9.70 10.37 -0.55
N THR A 17 -10.50 10.65 -1.58
CA THR A 17 -11.05 12.01 -1.78
C THR A 17 -12.07 12.37 -0.70
N VAL A 18 -12.93 11.44 -0.29
CA VAL A 18 -13.91 11.67 0.80
C VAL A 18 -13.18 11.92 2.12
N PHE A 19 -12.16 11.12 2.43
CA PHE A 19 -11.31 11.32 3.60
C PHE A 19 -10.64 12.70 3.62
N MET A 20 -10.01 13.11 2.51
CA MET A 20 -9.33 14.41 2.45
C MET A 20 -10.30 15.57 2.56
N ALA A 21 -11.47 15.48 1.94
CA ALA A 21 -12.49 16.50 2.09
C ALA A 21 -12.96 16.62 3.55
N ALA A 22 -13.13 15.50 4.26
CA ALA A 22 -13.49 15.50 5.68
C ALA A 22 -12.37 16.10 6.56
N VAL A 23 -11.10 15.84 6.23
CA VAL A 23 -9.93 16.44 6.92
C VAL A 23 -9.88 17.95 6.69
N ASP A 24 -10.06 18.40 5.45
CA ASP A 24 -10.04 19.83 5.09
C ASP A 24 -11.20 20.59 5.75
N MET A 25 -12.35 19.94 5.92
CA MET A 25 -13.52 20.50 6.61
C MET A 25 -13.42 20.40 8.15
N GLY A 26 -12.39 19.77 8.71
CA GLY A 26 -12.26 19.52 10.15
C GLY A 26 -13.31 18.54 10.72
N ALA A 27 -14.01 17.81 9.85
CA ALA A 27 -15.09 16.88 10.20
C ALA A 27 -14.52 15.49 10.51
N PHE A 28 -13.75 15.37 11.60
CA PHE A 28 -13.03 14.15 11.93
C PHE A 28 -13.93 12.92 12.12
N SER A 29 -15.20 13.09 12.53
CA SER A 29 -16.16 12.00 12.62
C SER A 29 -16.46 11.33 11.27
N GLU A 30 -16.41 12.10 10.18
CA GLU A 30 -16.70 11.67 8.81
C GLU A 30 -15.46 11.07 8.12
N THR A 31 -14.29 11.08 8.78
CA THR A 31 -13.05 10.50 8.21
C THR A 31 -13.05 8.98 8.20
N LEU A 32 -13.98 8.33 8.91
CA LEU A 32 -14.10 6.88 8.96
C LEU A 32 -14.88 6.35 7.76
N VAL A 33 -14.24 6.37 6.59
CA VAL A 33 -14.84 5.91 5.32
C VAL A 33 -14.70 4.40 5.12
N THR A 34 -13.71 3.75 5.75
CA THR A 34 -13.43 2.31 5.58
C THR A 34 -12.73 1.73 6.82
N PHE A 35 -12.99 0.45 7.10
CA PHE A 35 -12.38 -0.31 8.20
C PHE A 35 -11.04 -0.95 7.81
N HIS A 36 -10.27 -1.43 8.80
CA HIS A 36 -8.99 -2.09 8.57
C HIS A 36 -9.15 -3.35 7.69
N PRO A 37 -8.27 -3.61 6.70
CA PRO A 37 -6.95 -2.99 6.47
C PRO A 37 -6.95 -1.71 5.60
N GLY A 38 -8.12 -1.25 5.14
CA GLY A 38 -8.23 -0.17 4.14
C GLY A 38 -7.90 1.25 4.59
N VAL A 39 -7.66 1.45 5.88
CA VAL A 39 -7.37 2.79 6.44
C VAL A 39 -6.03 3.32 5.91
N ILE A 40 -5.00 2.46 5.90
CA ILE A 40 -3.65 2.86 5.49
C ILE A 40 -3.61 3.13 3.97
N THR A 41 -4.29 2.31 3.17
CA THR A 41 -4.39 2.53 1.72
C THR A 41 -5.13 3.83 1.39
N MET A 42 -6.19 4.14 2.13
CA MET A 42 -6.91 5.39 2.00
C MET A 42 -6.03 6.60 2.31
N TRP A 43 -5.26 6.57 3.41
CA TRP A 43 -4.35 7.67 3.77
C TRP A 43 -3.21 7.86 2.79
N LEU A 44 -2.57 6.77 2.34
CA LEU A 44 -1.49 6.84 1.35
C LEU A 44 -2.00 7.33 -0.01
N ALA A 45 -3.20 6.91 -0.42
CA ALA A 45 -3.83 7.42 -1.64
C ALA A 45 -4.24 8.88 -1.50
N ALA A 46 -4.69 9.31 -0.32
CA ALA A 46 -5.05 10.69 0.00
C ALA A 46 -3.85 11.65 -0.13
N LEU A 47 -2.62 11.18 0.12
CA LEU A 47 -1.40 11.97 -0.04
C LEU A 47 -1.22 12.54 -1.46
N ARG A 48 -1.85 11.95 -2.48
CA ARG A 48 -1.83 12.52 -3.85
C ARG A 48 -2.51 13.90 -3.94
N THR A 49 -3.50 14.16 -3.08
CA THR A 49 -4.34 15.37 -3.16
C THR A 49 -3.55 16.65 -2.83
N PHE A 50 -2.41 16.51 -2.14
CA PHE A 50 -1.47 17.61 -1.93
C PHE A 50 -0.73 18.04 -3.22
N PHE A 51 -0.71 17.19 -4.24
CA PHE A 51 0.06 17.40 -5.48
C PHE A 51 -0.81 17.45 -6.73
N THR A 52 -2.07 17.03 -6.64
CA THR A 52 -2.98 16.96 -7.78
C THR A 52 -4.39 17.26 -7.31
N GLU A 53 -5.13 18.04 -8.12
CA GLU A 53 -6.54 18.34 -7.89
C GLU A 53 -7.34 17.05 -7.60
N PRO A 54 -8.31 17.07 -6.67
CA PRO A 54 -9.08 15.90 -6.26
C PRO A 54 -10.10 15.48 -7.33
N HIS A 55 -9.60 14.95 -8.44
CA HIS A 55 -10.38 14.33 -9.51
C HIS A 55 -9.83 12.95 -9.82
N ILE A 56 -10.71 12.05 -10.26
CA ILE A 56 -10.33 10.68 -10.63
C ILE A 56 -9.58 10.74 -11.98
N SER A 57 -8.25 10.76 -11.93
CA SER A 57 -7.39 10.84 -13.11
C SER A 57 -6.32 9.75 -13.12
N VAL A 58 -5.84 9.42 -14.32
CA VAL A 58 -4.75 8.43 -14.51
C VAL A 58 -3.46 8.91 -13.83
N GLN A 59 -3.21 10.22 -13.83
CA GLN A 59 -2.06 10.83 -13.14
C GLN A 59 -2.20 10.69 -11.62
N GLY A 60 -3.39 10.96 -11.07
CA GLY A 60 -3.66 10.77 -9.65
C GLY A 60 -3.53 9.30 -9.21
N LEU A 61 -3.96 8.36 -10.05
CA LEU A 61 -3.77 6.93 -9.82
C LEU A 61 -2.28 6.55 -9.82
N ALA A 62 -1.52 7.02 -10.80
CA ALA A 62 -0.09 6.78 -10.85
C ALA A 62 0.62 7.30 -9.59
N LEU A 63 0.29 8.50 -9.15
CA LEU A 63 0.89 9.10 -7.96
C LEU A 63 0.51 8.35 -6.67
N ALA A 64 -0.75 7.93 -6.52
CA ALA A 64 -1.17 7.07 -5.40
C ALA A 64 -0.38 5.75 -5.36
N ARG A 65 -0.16 5.12 -6.52
CA ARG A 65 0.65 3.88 -6.63
C ARG A 65 2.11 4.11 -6.25
N TRP A 66 2.68 5.25 -6.60
CA TRP A 66 4.03 5.62 -6.16
C TRP A 66 4.15 5.72 -4.64
N PHE A 67 3.21 6.40 -3.97
CA PHE A 67 3.23 6.52 -2.51
C PHE A 67 3.04 5.16 -1.80
N ILE A 68 2.10 4.34 -2.29
CA ILE A 68 1.91 2.98 -1.77
C ILE A 68 3.20 2.16 -1.96
N GLY A 69 3.83 2.23 -3.14
CA GLY A 69 5.08 1.54 -3.43
C GLY A 69 6.23 1.98 -2.51
N ILE A 70 6.39 3.29 -2.27
CA ILE A 70 7.42 3.82 -1.36
C ILE A 70 7.18 3.36 0.08
N ALA A 71 5.93 3.37 0.55
CA ALA A 71 5.59 2.90 1.89
C ALA A 71 5.90 1.41 2.07
N LEU A 72 5.59 0.57 1.07
CA LEU A 72 5.96 -0.84 1.06
C LEU A 72 7.48 -1.03 1.09
N LEU A 73 8.23 -0.31 0.25
CA LEU A 73 9.69 -0.39 0.22
C LEU A 73 10.31 0.00 1.55
N MET A 74 9.79 1.05 2.19
CA MET A 74 10.22 1.48 3.52
C MET A 74 9.92 0.40 4.57
N GLY A 75 8.71 -0.19 4.55
CA GLY A 75 8.34 -1.28 5.46
C GLY A 75 9.26 -2.49 5.32
N ILE A 76 9.56 -2.91 4.09
CA ILE A 76 10.51 -3.99 3.80
C ILE A 76 11.92 -3.63 4.27
N GLY A 77 12.37 -2.39 4.05
CA GLY A 77 13.67 -1.90 4.51
C GLY A 77 13.81 -1.97 6.03
N VAL A 78 12.80 -1.47 6.76
CA VAL A 78 12.77 -1.52 8.23
C VAL A 78 12.74 -2.97 8.73
N ALA A 79 11.89 -3.81 8.17
CA ALA A 79 11.83 -5.23 8.52
C ALA A 79 13.18 -5.93 8.27
N SER A 80 13.85 -5.62 7.16
CA SER A 80 15.17 -6.17 6.83
C SER A 80 16.26 -5.72 7.82
N VAL A 81 16.23 -4.46 8.25
CA VAL A 81 17.16 -3.92 9.27
C VAL A 81 16.91 -4.56 10.63
N LEU A 82 15.64 -4.72 11.03
CA LEU A 82 15.28 -5.39 12.28
C LEU A 82 15.69 -6.86 12.27
N LEU A 83 15.46 -7.59 11.18
CA LEU A 83 15.92 -8.97 11.01
C LEU A 83 17.45 -9.07 11.09
N TYR A 84 18.16 -8.14 10.44
CA TYR A 84 19.62 -8.07 10.52
C TYR A 84 20.11 -7.84 11.96
N ARG A 85 19.44 -6.96 12.71
CA ARG A 85 19.80 -6.68 14.11
C ARG A 85 19.44 -7.81 15.08
N LEU A 86 18.33 -8.51 14.86
CA LEU A 86 17.80 -9.50 15.80
C LEU A 86 18.49 -10.86 15.66
N PHE A 87 18.78 -11.28 14.43
CA PHE A 87 19.25 -12.64 14.17
C PHE A 87 20.64 -12.72 13.50
N GLY A 88 21.24 -11.57 13.17
CA GLY A 88 22.55 -11.50 12.53
C GLY A 88 22.54 -11.99 11.06
N ARG A 89 23.67 -11.79 10.38
CA ARG A 89 23.82 -12.01 8.92
C ARG A 89 23.40 -13.40 8.43
N TRP A 90 23.56 -14.44 9.25
CA TRP A 90 23.35 -15.84 8.83
C TRP A 90 21.87 -16.22 8.73
N VAL A 91 21.00 -15.68 9.60
CA VAL A 91 19.56 -15.94 9.52
C VAL A 91 18.91 -15.19 8.37
N ALA A 92 19.43 -14.02 7.98
CA ALA A 92 18.98 -13.32 6.78
C ALA A 92 19.26 -14.11 5.49
N VAL A 93 20.45 -14.73 5.38
CA VAL A 93 20.81 -15.55 4.21
C VAL A 93 20.02 -16.86 4.18
N ILE A 94 19.87 -17.54 5.32
CA ILE A 94 19.10 -18.78 5.42
C ILE A 94 17.60 -18.49 5.20
N GLY A 95 17.08 -17.41 5.78
CA GLY A 95 15.71 -16.95 5.58
C GLY A 95 15.41 -16.61 4.13
N ALA A 96 16.28 -15.84 3.47
CA ALA A 96 16.16 -15.53 2.05
C ALA A 96 16.23 -16.79 1.16
N ALA A 97 17.13 -17.73 1.49
CA ALA A 97 17.21 -19.00 0.77
C ALA A 97 15.93 -19.84 0.94
N PHE A 98 15.40 -19.96 2.16
CA PHE A 98 14.14 -20.66 2.42
C PHE A 98 12.93 -19.97 1.76
N LEU A 99 12.92 -18.64 1.73
CA LEU A 99 11.89 -17.83 1.05
C LEU A 99 11.92 -18.03 -0.48
N SER A 100 13.10 -18.07 -1.10
CA SER A 100 13.24 -18.29 -2.55
C SER A 100 12.86 -19.69 -3.01
N PHE A 101 12.98 -20.71 -2.15
CA PHE A 101 12.55 -22.08 -2.46
C PHE A 101 11.09 -22.36 -2.08
N SER A 102 10.37 -21.41 -1.49
CA SER A 102 8.95 -21.58 -1.17
C SER A 102 8.08 -21.29 -2.40
N PRO A 103 7.43 -22.31 -3.01
CA PRO A 103 6.57 -22.14 -4.19
C PRO A 103 5.35 -21.23 -3.92
N LEU A 104 5.03 -20.96 -2.65
CA LEU A 104 3.97 -20.04 -2.23
C LEU A 104 4.34 -18.56 -2.46
N PHE A 105 5.60 -18.15 -2.28
CA PHE A 105 6.02 -16.75 -2.50
C PHE A 105 6.13 -16.40 -3.99
N LEU A 106 6.59 -17.34 -4.81
CA LEU A 106 6.61 -17.19 -6.27
C LEU A 106 5.19 -17.08 -6.85
N ALA A 107 4.21 -17.80 -6.27
CA ALA A 107 2.81 -17.73 -6.68
C ALA A 107 2.12 -16.41 -6.25
N GLN A 108 2.41 -15.90 -5.06
CA GLN A 108 1.86 -14.63 -4.54
C GLN A 108 2.54 -13.40 -5.16
N SER A 109 3.81 -13.47 -5.58
CA SER A 109 4.50 -12.37 -6.26
C SER A 109 3.88 -11.99 -7.62
N ARG A 110 3.06 -12.88 -8.19
CA ARG A 110 2.40 -12.72 -9.49
C ARG A 110 0.95 -12.25 -9.40
N ARG A 111 0.39 -12.07 -8.19
CA ARG A 111 -0.98 -11.60 -8.00
C ARG A 111 -1.03 -10.56 -6.89
N VAL A 112 -1.54 -9.37 -7.23
CA VAL A 112 -1.88 -8.35 -6.23
C VAL A 112 -3.14 -8.84 -5.51
N HIS A 113 -2.94 -9.56 -4.40
CA HIS A 113 -3.99 -10.04 -3.53
C HIS A 113 -3.66 -9.71 -2.08
N THR A 114 -4.70 -9.45 -1.30
CA THR A 114 -4.71 -8.91 0.06
C THR A 114 -3.97 -9.75 1.11
N ASP A 115 -3.57 -10.96 0.76
CA ASP A 115 -3.01 -11.95 1.69
C ASP A 115 -1.54 -11.67 2.06
N ALA A 116 -0.85 -10.81 1.32
CA ALA A 116 0.51 -10.39 1.67
C ALA A 116 0.54 -9.50 2.94
N LEU A 117 -0.56 -8.82 3.27
CA LEU A 117 -0.67 -7.94 4.45
C LEU A 117 -1.19 -8.67 5.69
N ALA A 118 -1.87 -9.80 5.55
CA ALA A 118 -2.41 -10.58 6.67
C ALA A 118 -1.38 -11.51 7.34
N ALA A 119 -0.20 -11.67 6.73
CA ALA A 119 0.88 -12.52 7.23
C ALA A 119 1.95 -11.75 8.04
N MET A 120 1.73 -10.45 8.31
CA MET A 120 2.52 -9.67 9.27
C MET A 120 1.90 -9.73 10.67
#